data_AF-A0A550GV30-F1
#
_entry.id   AF-A0A550GV30-F1
#
_cell.length_a   1.000
_cell.length_b   1.000
_cell.length_c   1.000
_cell.angle_alpha   90.00
_cell.angle_beta   90.00
_cell.angle_gamma   90.00
#
_symmetry.space_group_name_H-M   'P 1'
#
loop_
_entity.id
_entity.type
_entity.pdbx_description
1 polymer ?
#
loop_
_entity_poly.entity_id
_entity_poly.type
_entity_poly.pdbx_seq_one_letter_code
_entity_poly.pdbx_strand_id
1 'polypeptide(L)'
;MEPVVISDETPSIKENIVERKTIVYEANIDPTVIRVSGEKLKQHLFTRFGLFKPKSEEIQFISLDKYYEPYIVISGKYFLDYYRKCTYVFKVDERVTEVVLLNHKFLPELSKSSRTIKLQGEERLTKAGKAFLILDKNGNDAMVDNLPSAPSEKKPEKVIAEYRIEALGKNVDVNFVKARIAKRPKDISRIVEEVFEITDRSVIYTPRFKLLFRNLKTGEEKVMVIDGVTSKRL
;
A
#
# COMPACT_ATOMS: atom_id res chain seq x y z
N MET A 1 -48.88 -9.94 17.87
CA MET A 1 -47.61 -9.21 17.75
C MET A 1 -46.73 -10.02 16.83
N GLU A 2 -46.57 -9.56 15.59
CA GLU A 2 -45.67 -10.20 14.62
C GLU A 2 -44.21 -9.90 15.03
N PRO A 3 -43.29 -10.86 14.86
CA PRO A 3 -41.88 -10.64 15.16
C PRO A 3 -41.30 -9.69 14.10
N VAL A 4 -40.78 -8.56 14.57
CA VAL A 4 -39.97 -7.64 13.76
C VAL A 4 -38.68 -8.37 13.39
N VAL A 5 -38.61 -8.82 12.13
CA VAL A 5 -37.38 -9.32 11.53
C VAL A 5 -36.48 -8.11 11.29
N ILE A 6 -35.56 -7.84 12.22
CA ILE A 6 -34.46 -6.92 11.97
C ILE A 6 -33.48 -7.69 11.08
N SER A 7 -33.57 -7.47 9.77
CA SER A 7 -32.52 -7.90 8.86
C SER A 7 -31.26 -7.11 9.19
N ASP A 8 -30.23 -7.80 9.69
CA ASP A 8 -28.86 -7.29 9.77
C ASP A 8 -28.30 -7.12 8.34
N GLU A 9 -28.81 -6.14 7.61
CA GLU A 9 -28.15 -5.68 6.40
C GLU A 9 -26.91 -4.90 6.82
N THR A 10 -25.76 -5.58 6.83
CA THR A 10 -24.47 -4.89 6.89
C THR A 10 -24.46 -3.84 5.77
N PRO A 11 -24.38 -2.53 6.09
CA PRO A 11 -24.42 -1.51 5.06
C PRO A 11 -23.24 -1.71 4.11
N SER A 12 -23.57 -1.92 2.83
CA SER A 12 -22.60 -2.08 1.76
C SER A 12 -21.81 -0.78 1.59
N ILE A 13 -20.49 -0.86 1.67
CA ILE A 13 -19.60 0.29 1.46
C ILE A 13 -19.83 0.84 0.05
N LYS A 14 -20.04 2.15 -0.08
CA LYS A 14 -20.09 2.80 -1.40
C LYS A 14 -18.67 2.92 -1.95
N GLU A 15 -18.41 2.28 -3.09
CA GLU A 15 -17.08 2.24 -3.70
C GLU A 15 -17.03 3.01 -5.03
N ASN A 16 -16.19 4.05 -5.09
CA ASN A 16 -15.92 4.81 -6.31
C ASN A 16 -14.47 4.54 -6.75
N ILE A 17 -14.28 3.64 -7.71
CA ILE A 17 -12.94 3.19 -8.14
C ILE A 17 -12.73 3.59 -9.60
N VAL A 18 -11.78 4.49 -9.85
CA VAL A 18 -11.38 4.85 -11.22
C VAL A 18 -10.69 3.68 -11.93
N GLU A 19 -10.69 3.71 -13.26
CA GLU A 19 -9.95 2.75 -14.07
C GLU A 19 -8.44 2.87 -13.85
N ARG A 20 -7.75 1.73 -13.95
CA ARG A 20 -6.30 1.66 -13.76
C ARG A 20 -5.59 1.99 -15.06
N LYS A 21 -4.73 3.01 -15.02
CA LYS A 21 -3.82 3.35 -16.11
C LYS A 21 -2.63 2.38 -16.14
N THR A 22 -2.21 2.00 -17.34
CA THR A 22 -0.98 1.22 -17.54
C THR A 22 0.04 2.09 -18.24
N ILE A 23 1.21 2.23 -17.63
CA ILE A 23 2.32 3.03 -18.12
C ILE A 23 3.52 2.09 -18.25
N VAL A 24 4.22 2.14 -19.37
CA VAL A 24 5.47 1.42 -19.57
C VAL A 24 6.53 2.46 -19.89
N TYR A 25 7.63 2.46 -19.15
CA TYR A 25 8.72 3.40 -19.37
C TYR A 25 9.66 2.94 -20.50
N GLU A 26 10.15 3.91 -21.26
CA GLU A 26 11.17 3.68 -22.28
C GLU A 26 12.51 3.35 -21.62
N ALA A 27 13.22 2.36 -22.18
CA ALA A 27 14.61 2.10 -21.80
C ALA A 27 15.51 3.04 -22.61
N ASN A 28 15.92 4.16 -22.01
CA ASN A 28 16.71 5.19 -22.69
C ASN A 28 18.20 4.86 -22.80
N ILE A 29 18.59 3.62 -22.53
CA ILE A 29 19.99 3.20 -22.44
C ILE A 29 20.23 2.03 -23.38
N ASP A 30 21.25 2.18 -24.23
CA ASP A 30 21.71 1.14 -25.15
C ASP A 30 22.17 -0.11 -24.35
N PRO A 31 21.73 -1.33 -24.70
CA PRO A 31 22.17 -2.57 -24.05
C PRO A 31 23.70 -2.75 -23.99
N THR A 32 24.44 -2.18 -24.94
CA THR A 32 25.90 -2.14 -24.95
C THR A 32 26.46 -1.34 -23.78
N VAL A 33 25.85 -0.20 -23.44
CA VAL A 33 26.24 0.62 -22.29
C VAL A 33 25.97 -0.13 -20.98
N ILE A 34 24.84 -0.85 -20.91
CA ILE A 34 24.50 -1.71 -19.78
C ILE A 34 25.54 -2.82 -19.63
N ARG A 35 25.89 -3.51 -20.72
CA ARG A 35 26.91 -4.56 -20.73
C ARG A 35 28.26 -4.04 -20.27
N VAL A 36 28.73 -2.91 -20.79
CA VAL A 36 30.01 -2.28 -20.39
C VAL A 36 30.00 -1.93 -18.90
N SER A 37 28.88 -1.41 -18.39
CA SER A 37 28.73 -1.08 -16.97
C SER A 37 28.77 -2.35 -16.11
N GLY A 38 28.08 -3.41 -16.52
CA GLY A 38 28.12 -4.72 -15.89
C GLY A 38 29.53 -5.32 -15.86
N GLU A 39 30.24 -5.30 -16.98
CA GLU A 39 31.61 -5.80 -17.10
C GLU A 39 32.58 -5.10 -16.13
N LYS A 40 32.45 -3.77 -15.96
CA LYS A 40 33.26 -3.01 -14.99
C LYS A 40 32.97 -3.43 -13.55
N LEU A 41 31.74 -3.82 -13.26
CA LEU A 41 31.28 -4.14 -11.90
C LEU A 41 31.33 -5.64 -11.58
N LYS A 42 31.54 -6.52 -12.56
CA LYS A 42 31.39 -7.99 -12.40
C LYS A 42 32.26 -8.59 -11.31
N GLN A 43 33.49 -8.08 -11.13
CA GLN A 43 34.40 -8.58 -10.09
C GLN A 43 33.83 -8.39 -8.69
N HIS A 44 33.14 -7.27 -8.45
CA HIS A 44 32.53 -6.98 -7.15
C HIS A 44 31.41 -7.96 -6.78
N LEU A 45 30.80 -8.64 -7.74
CA LEU A 45 29.80 -9.67 -7.45
C LEU A 45 30.42 -10.88 -6.73
N PHE A 46 31.66 -11.23 -7.09
CA PHE A 46 32.32 -12.46 -6.64
C PHE A 46 33.39 -12.24 -5.58
N THR A 47 33.73 -10.99 -5.27
CA THR A 47 34.59 -10.66 -4.12
C THR A 47 33.90 -11.07 -2.83
N ARG A 48 34.54 -11.95 -2.04
CA ARG A 48 34.12 -12.27 -0.67
C ARG A 48 34.84 -11.32 0.29
N PHE A 49 34.16 -10.86 1.33
CA PHE A 49 34.75 -9.98 2.36
C PHE A 49 36.05 -10.59 2.91
N GLY A 50 37.18 -9.90 2.70
CA GLY A 50 38.50 -10.30 3.19
C GLY A 50 39.24 -11.38 2.38
N LEU A 51 38.73 -11.86 1.24
CA LEU A 51 39.35 -12.93 0.43
C LEU A 51 39.49 -12.57 -1.06
N PHE A 52 40.34 -13.35 -1.74
CA PHE A 52 40.73 -13.28 -3.16
C PHE A 52 39.67 -12.69 -4.09
N LYS A 53 39.99 -11.52 -4.66
CA LYS A 53 39.26 -10.94 -5.78
C LYS A 53 39.57 -11.76 -7.04
N PRO A 54 38.59 -12.42 -7.68
CA PRO A 54 38.83 -13.17 -8.91
C PRO A 54 39.32 -12.24 -10.03
N LYS A 55 40.12 -12.79 -10.94
CA LYS A 55 40.56 -12.04 -12.12
C LYS A 55 39.37 -11.76 -13.02
N SER A 56 39.44 -10.69 -13.82
CA SER A 56 38.32 -10.30 -14.69
C SER A 56 38.01 -11.39 -15.72
N GLU A 57 39.04 -12.06 -16.20
CA GLU A 57 38.98 -13.13 -17.20
C GLU A 57 38.38 -14.42 -16.63
N GLU A 58 38.38 -14.57 -15.30
CA GLU A 58 37.75 -15.70 -14.60
C GLU A 58 36.24 -15.53 -14.46
N ILE A 59 35.70 -14.34 -14.79
CA ILE A 59 34.27 -14.06 -14.75
C ILE A 59 33.77 -13.86 -16.17
N GLN A 60 32.98 -14.81 -16.63
CA GLN A 60 32.35 -14.80 -17.94
C GLN A 60 30.96 -14.17 -17.86
N PHE A 61 30.66 -13.29 -18.81
CA PHE A 61 29.29 -12.84 -19.06
C PHE A 61 28.52 -13.91 -19.82
N ILE A 62 27.33 -14.23 -19.35
CA ILE A 62 26.48 -15.31 -19.88
C ILE A 62 25.31 -14.74 -20.66
N SER A 63 24.51 -13.86 -20.04
CA SER A 63 23.33 -13.27 -20.69
C SER A 63 23.04 -11.85 -20.20
N LEU A 64 22.33 -11.10 -21.04
CA LEU A 64 21.70 -9.83 -20.70
C LEU A 64 20.24 -9.93 -21.12
N ASP A 65 19.37 -9.87 -20.13
CA ASP A 65 17.92 -10.03 -20.31
C ASP A 65 17.23 -8.75 -19.84
N LYS A 66 16.53 -8.08 -20.76
CA LYS A 66 15.67 -6.94 -20.43
C LYS A 66 14.33 -7.46 -19.94
N TYR A 67 13.88 -6.94 -18.81
CA TYR A 67 12.56 -7.22 -18.25
C TYR A 67 11.97 -5.95 -17.65
N TYR A 68 10.71 -6.02 -17.22
CA TYR A 68 10.02 -4.89 -16.64
C TYR A 68 9.55 -5.20 -15.22
N GLU A 69 9.77 -4.26 -14.32
CA GLU A 69 9.36 -4.34 -12.94
C GLU A 69 8.18 -3.38 -12.67
N PRO A 70 7.03 -3.86 -12.16
CA PRO A 70 5.88 -3.01 -11.90
C PRO A 70 5.98 -2.27 -10.57
N TYR A 71 5.63 -0.99 -10.61
CA TYR A 71 5.37 -0.13 -9.46
C TYR A 71 3.92 0.35 -9.52
N ILE A 72 3.25 0.36 -8.39
CA ILE A 72 1.86 0.82 -8.25
C ILE A 72 1.91 2.23 -7.69
N VAL A 73 1.29 3.19 -8.38
CA VAL A 73 1.05 4.54 -7.87
C VAL A 73 -0.45 4.70 -7.69
N ILE A 74 -0.91 4.94 -6.47
CA ILE A 74 -2.34 4.94 -6.16
C ILE A 74 -2.70 5.99 -5.10
N SER A 75 -3.80 6.69 -5.34
CA SER A 75 -4.37 7.68 -4.45
C SER A 75 -5.80 7.28 -4.07
N GLY A 76 -6.11 7.33 -2.79
CA GLY A 76 -7.43 6.99 -2.28
C GLY A 76 -7.88 7.82 -1.10
N LYS A 77 -9.19 7.81 -0.87
CA LYS A 77 -9.86 8.48 0.22
C LYS A 77 -10.85 7.51 0.86
N TYR A 78 -11.04 7.67 2.15
CA TYR A 78 -12.04 6.94 2.92
C TYR A 78 -12.76 7.93 3.81
N PHE A 79 -14.08 7.83 3.84
CA PHE A 79 -14.94 8.64 4.69
C PHE A 79 -15.93 7.73 5.41
N LEU A 80 -16.12 7.96 6.69
CA LEU A 80 -17.05 7.25 7.54
C LEU A 80 -17.75 8.25 8.45
N ASP A 81 -19.06 8.33 8.35
CA ASP A 81 -19.97 9.03 9.25
C ASP A 81 -20.77 7.98 10.02
N TYR A 82 -20.64 7.98 11.33
CA TYR A 82 -21.16 6.91 12.17
C TYR A 82 -21.59 7.41 13.54
N TYR A 83 -22.48 6.65 14.17
CA TYR A 83 -22.80 6.79 15.57
C TYR A 83 -22.01 5.77 16.39
N ARG A 84 -21.64 6.14 17.62
CA ARG A 84 -21.23 5.20 18.66
C ARG A 84 -22.10 5.38 19.90
N LYS A 85 -22.28 4.30 20.67
CA LYS A 85 -22.86 4.39 22.01
C LYS A 85 -21.81 4.93 22.98
N CYS A 86 -22.23 5.78 23.90
CA CYS A 86 -21.39 6.30 24.96
C CYS A 86 -22.15 6.35 26.28
N THR A 87 -21.41 6.44 27.37
CA THR A 87 -21.96 6.67 28.70
C THR A 87 -21.30 7.90 29.30
N TYR A 88 -22.08 8.96 29.51
CA TYR A 88 -21.62 10.13 30.23
C TYR A 88 -21.76 9.90 31.73
N VAL A 89 -20.71 10.24 32.48
CA VAL A 89 -20.69 10.13 33.94
C VAL A 89 -20.61 11.53 34.51
N PHE A 90 -21.66 11.94 35.22
CA PHE A 90 -21.72 13.24 35.87
C PHE A 90 -21.56 13.06 37.36
N LYS A 91 -20.58 13.76 37.94
CA LYS A 91 -20.43 13.85 39.40
C LYS A 91 -21.44 14.86 39.94
N VAL A 92 -22.10 14.49 41.03
CA VAL A 92 -23.07 15.34 41.73
C VAL A 92 -22.66 15.50 43.19
N ASP A 93 -23.25 16.48 43.85
CA ASP A 93 -23.03 16.71 45.28
C ASP A 93 -23.45 15.48 46.12
N GLU A 94 -22.73 15.23 47.21
CA GLU A 94 -22.94 14.04 48.04
C GLU A 94 -24.31 13.98 48.72
N ARG A 95 -25.00 15.12 48.86
CA ARG A 95 -26.35 15.20 49.45
C ARG A 95 -27.46 14.98 48.42
N VAL A 96 -27.14 14.95 47.12
CA VAL A 96 -28.13 14.74 46.06
C VAL A 96 -28.66 13.31 46.12
N THR A 97 -29.97 13.19 46.26
CA THR A 97 -30.70 11.92 46.31
C THR A 97 -31.34 11.54 44.98
N GLU A 98 -31.67 12.52 44.14
CA GLU A 98 -32.26 12.35 42.81
C GLU A 98 -31.81 13.49 41.89
N VAL A 99 -31.57 13.17 40.62
CA VAL A 99 -31.37 14.15 39.55
C VAL A 99 -32.46 13.97 38.51
N VAL A 100 -33.11 15.06 38.12
CA VAL A 100 -34.12 15.06 37.04
C VAL A 100 -33.55 15.76 35.81
N LEU A 101 -33.41 15.03 34.70
CA LEU A 101 -32.97 15.56 33.40
C LEU A 101 -33.97 15.15 32.33
N LEU A 102 -34.45 16.12 31.53
CA LEU A 102 -35.44 15.87 30.46
C LEU A 102 -36.66 15.09 30.95
N ASN A 103 -37.15 15.40 32.17
CA ASN A 103 -38.25 14.69 32.85
C ASN A 103 -37.99 13.22 33.21
N HIS A 104 -36.75 12.74 33.09
CA HIS A 104 -36.33 11.43 33.58
C HIS A 104 -35.58 11.56 34.90
N LYS A 105 -35.91 10.67 35.84
CA LYS A 105 -35.29 10.59 37.17
C LYS A 105 -34.09 9.65 37.13
N PHE A 106 -32.96 10.11 37.64
CA PHE A 106 -31.73 9.34 37.78
C PHE A 106 -31.33 9.30 39.26
N LEU A 107 -31.10 8.10 39.76
CA LEU A 107 -30.63 7.89 41.13
C LEU A 107 -29.09 7.88 41.13
N PRO A 108 -28.41 8.77 41.88
CA PRO A 108 -26.96 8.76 41.94
C PRO A 108 -26.41 7.49 42.60
N GLU A 109 -25.45 6.86 41.94
CA GLU A 109 -24.68 5.72 42.45
C GLU A 109 -23.43 6.20 43.21
N LEU A 110 -23.11 5.56 44.33
CA LEU A 110 -21.86 5.81 45.05
C LEU A 110 -20.67 5.18 44.30
N SER A 111 -19.67 6.00 43.96
CA SER A 111 -18.39 5.50 43.43
C SER A 111 -17.21 6.19 44.13
N LYS A 112 -16.34 5.40 44.77
CA LYS A 112 -14.99 5.68 45.34
C LYS A 112 -14.76 6.92 46.23
N SER A 113 -15.63 7.92 46.23
CA SER A 113 -15.67 9.14 47.06
C SER A 113 -16.69 10.19 46.54
N SER A 114 -17.60 9.82 45.64
CA SER A 114 -18.58 10.75 45.07
C SER A 114 -19.82 10.04 44.54
N ARG A 115 -20.94 10.77 44.54
CA ARG A 115 -22.16 10.34 43.86
C ARG A 115 -22.08 10.68 42.38
N THR A 116 -22.45 9.73 41.53
CA THR A 116 -22.45 9.91 40.07
C THR A 116 -23.75 9.42 39.46
N ILE A 117 -24.20 10.08 38.41
CA ILE A 117 -25.24 9.54 37.53
C ILE A 117 -24.61 9.15 36.19
N LYS A 118 -25.14 8.09 35.59
CA LYS A 118 -24.74 7.61 34.26
C LYS A 118 -25.86 7.89 33.27
N LEU A 119 -25.54 8.57 32.18
CA LEU A 119 -26.47 8.81 31.08
C LEU A 119 -25.99 8.05 29.85
N GLN A 120 -26.85 7.22 29.28
CA GLN A 120 -26.60 6.58 27.99
C GLN A 120 -26.88 7.58 26.87
N GLY A 121 -25.98 7.65 25.91
CA GLY A 121 -26.12 8.51 24.74
C GLY A 121 -25.55 7.86 23.50
N GLU A 122 -25.80 8.50 22.37
CA GLU A 122 -25.12 8.21 21.11
C GLU A 122 -24.44 9.48 20.59
N GLU A 123 -23.22 9.33 20.13
CA GLU A 123 -22.43 10.40 19.51
C GLU A 123 -22.32 10.12 18.02
N ARG A 124 -22.57 11.13 17.17
CA ARG A 124 -22.25 11.07 15.74
C ARG A 124 -20.83 11.60 15.53
N LEU A 125 -19.99 10.81 14.88
CA LEU A 125 -18.61 11.15 14.58
C LEU A 125 -18.33 10.96 13.09
N THR A 126 -17.35 11.70 12.60
CA THR A 126 -16.78 11.50 11.28
C THR A 126 -15.33 11.04 11.38
N LYS A 127 -14.93 10.17 10.46
CA LYS A 127 -13.56 9.71 10.28
C LYS A 127 -13.23 9.79 8.80
N ALA A 128 -12.15 10.51 8.48
CA ALA A 128 -11.64 10.61 7.13
C ALA A 128 -10.19 10.10 7.06
N GLY A 129 -9.85 9.42 5.97
CA GLY A 129 -8.50 8.99 5.66
C GLY A 129 -8.17 9.32 4.21
N LYS A 130 -6.91 9.66 3.95
CA LYS A 130 -6.37 9.82 2.60
C LYS A 130 -5.07 9.04 2.50
N ALA A 131 -4.79 8.48 1.34
CA ALA A 131 -3.52 7.84 1.04
C ALA A 131 -3.04 8.23 -0.35
N PHE A 132 -1.75 8.49 -0.46
CA PHE A 132 -1.00 8.52 -1.71
C PHE A 132 0.16 7.54 -1.52
N LEU A 133 0.20 6.47 -2.31
CA LEU A 133 1.14 5.38 -2.12
C LEU A 133 1.89 5.09 -3.42
N ILE A 134 3.19 4.81 -3.28
CA ILE A 134 4.03 4.20 -4.30
C ILE A 134 4.45 2.84 -3.74
N LEU A 135 4.03 1.77 -4.40
CA LEU A 135 4.22 0.41 -3.90
C LEU A 135 4.97 -0.44 -4.93
N ASP A 136 5.71 -1.43 -4.43
CA ASP A 136 6.19 -2.52 -5.27
C ASP A 136 5.04 -3.44 -5.71
N LYS A 137 5.35 -4.44 -6.54
CA LYS A 137 4.37 -5.42 -7.02
C LYS A 137 3.66 -6.23 -5.91
N ASN A 138 4.23 -6.26 -4.71
CA ASN A 138 3.72 -7.01 -3.56
C ASN A 138 2.93 -6.12 -2.57
N GLY A 139 2.87 -4.80 -2.80
CA GLY A 139 2.17 -3.85 -1.94
C GLY A 139 3.01 -3.27 -0.80
N ASN A 140 4.33 -3.48 -0.82
CA ASN A 140 5.26 -2.85 0.11
C ASN A 140 5.58 -1.43 -0.37
N ASP A 141 5.83 -0.51 0.56
CA ASP A 141 6.23 0.85 0.21
C ASP A 141 7.55 0.84 -0.57
N ALA A 142 7.51 1.38 -1.79
CA ALA A 142 8.69 1.63 -2.58
C ALA A 142 9.22 3.04 -2.28
N MET A 143 10.54 3.19 -2.19
CA MET A 143 11.13 4.53 -2.11
C MET A 143 10.85 5.28 -3.41
N VAL A 144 10.59 6.59 -3.32
CA VAL A 144 10.38 7.45 -4.50
C VAL A 144 11.54 7.32 -5.48
N ASP A 145 12.77 7.22 -4.96
CA ASP A 145 14.00 7.03 -5.73
C ASP A 145 14.02 5.73 -6.57
N ASN A 146 13.20 4.73 -6.21
CA ASN A 146 13.10 3.47 -6.97
C ASN A 146 12.25 3.61 -8.24
N LEU A 147 11.49 4.70 -8.37
CA LEU A 147 10.65 5.02 -9.51
C LEU A 147 11.21 6.26 -10.24
N PRO A 148 12.31 6.10 -11.02
CA PRO A 148 12.90 7.21 -11.74
C PRO A 148 11.93 7.74 -12.81
N SER A 149 11.93 9.04 -13.02
CA SER A 149 11.14 9.66 -14.09
C SER A 149 11.70 9.28 -15.46
N ALA A 150 10.84 8.79 -16.35
CA ALA A 150 11.18 8.47 -17.73
C ALA A 150 10.00 8.78 -18.68
N PRO A 151 10.28 9.00 -19.98
CA PRO A 151 9.25 8.99 -21.01
C PRO A 151 8.48 7.66 -21.00
N SER A 152 7.21 7.73 -21.37
CA SER A 152 6.36 6.55 -21.51
C SER A 152 6.35 6.07 -22.96
N GLU A 153 6.41 4.76 -23.14
CA GLU A 153 6.27 4.10 -24.43
C GLU A 153 4.96 4.52 -25.10
N LYS A 154 5.03 4.85 -26.40
CA LYS A 154 3.86 5.28 -27.18
C LYS A 154 2.83 4.16 -27.39
N LYS A 155 3.27 2.90 -27.31
CA LYS A 155 2.45 1.69 -27.50
C LYS A 155 2.75 0.64 -26.42
N PRO A 156 2.34 0.89 -25.17
CA PRO A 156 2.62 0.02 -24.02
C PRO A 156 2.23 -1.44 -24.25
N GLU A 157 1.12 -1.68 -24.95
CA GLU A 157 0.59 -3.00 -25.27
C GLU A 157 1.55 -3.85 -26.10
N LYS A 158 2.34 -3.24 -26.99
CA LYS A 158 3.34 -3.96 -27.79
C LYS A 158 4.48 -4.44 -26.91
N VAL A 159 4.97 -3.58 -26.02
CA VAL A 159 6.06 -3.90 -25.10
C VAL A 159 5.63 -4.96 -24.09
N ILE A 160 4.40 -4.87 -23.58
CA ILE A 160 3.82 -5.90 -22.70
C ILE A 160 3.80 -7.26 -23.39
N ALA A 161 3.39 -7.32 -24.66
CA ALA A 161 3.38 -8.57 -25.43
C ALA A 161 4.79 -9.10 -25.75
N GLU A 162 5.70 -8.23 -26.20
CA GLU A 162 7.08 -8.56 -26.57
C GLU A 162 7.85 -9.16 -25.39
N TYR A 163 7.76 -8.51 -24.22
CA TYR A 163 8.48 -8.94 -23.01
C TYR A 163 7.64 -9.85 -22.10
N ARG A 164 6.45 -10.26 -22.55
CA ARG A 164 5.51 -11.12 -21.81
C ARG A 164 5.31 -10.64 -20.36
N ILE A 165 5.11 -9.34 -20.20
CA ILE A 165 5.00 -8.71 -18.88
C ILE A 165 3.76 -9.24 -18.17
N GLU A 166 3.95 -9.81 -16.97
CA GLU A 166 2.84 -10.30 -16.15
C GLU A 166 1.96 -9.14 -15.67
N ALA A 167 0.67 -9.20 -16.01
CA ALA A 167 -0.29 -8.21 -15.57
C ALA A 167 -0.63 -8.40 -14.09
N LEU A 168 -0.66 -7.30 -13.34
CA LEU A 168 -1.17 -7.30 -11.97
C LEU A 168 -2.67 -7.59 -11.93
N GLY A 169 -3.10 -8.39 -10.96
CA GLY A 169 -4.52 -8.67 -10.72
C GLY A 169 -5.37 -7.39 -10.66
N LYS A 170 -6.59 -7.43 -11.21
CA LYS A 170 -7.41 -6.23 -11.53
C LYS A 170 -7.56 -5.23 -10.39
N ASN A 171 -7.62 -5.66 -9.13
CA ASN A 171 -7.85 -4.79 -7.96
C ASN A 171 -6.85 -5.02 -6.80
N VAL A 172 -5.67 -5.59 -7.07
CA VAL A 172 -4.68 -5.88 -6.02
C VAL A 172 -4.20 -4.61 -5.26
N ASP A 173 -3.95 -3.53 -6.00
CA ASP A 173 -3.65 -2.18 -5.53
C ASP A 173 -4.78 -1.56 -4.68
N VAL A 174 -6.04 -1.74 -5.10
CA VAL A 174 -7.21 -1.27 -4.34
C VAL A 174 -7.24 -1.93 -2.96
N ASN A 175 -6.95 -3.23 -2.91
CA ASN A 175 -6.90 -3.97 -1.65
C ASN A 175 -5.79 -3.47 -0.73
N PHE A 176 -4.61 -3.13 -1.27
CA PHE A 176 -3.52 -2.53 -0.48
C PHE A 176 -3.94 -1.21 0.17
N VAL A 177 -4.60 -0.32 -0.58
CA VAL A 177 -5.09 0.95 -0.05
C VAL A 177 -6.20 0.73 0.96
N LYS A 178 -7.18 -0.11 0.64
CA LYS A 178 -8.34 -0.41 1.51
C LYS A 178 -7.87 -0.92 2.87
N ALA A 179 -6.90 -1.86 2.89
CA ALA A 179 -6.32 -2.38 4.13
C ALA A 179 -5.63 -1.31 5.00
N ARG A 180 -5.13 -0.22 4.40
CA ARG A 180 -4.44 0.87 5.11
C ARG A 180 -5.42 1.90 5.67
N ILE A 181 -6.41 2.34 4.89
CA ILE A 181 -7.25 3.50 5.26
C ILE A 181 -8.71 3.17 5.63
N ALA A 182 -9.29 2.08 5.11
CA ALA A 182 -10.70 1.73 5.34
C ALA A 182 -10.87 0.89 6.62
N LYS A 183 -10.49 1.48 7.77
CA LYS A 183 -10.55 0.83 9.08
C LYS A 183 -11.69 1.40 9.91
N ARG A 184 -12.79 0.65 10.02
CA ARG A 184 -13.91 0.94 10.91
C ARG A 184 -13.47 0.89 12.39
N PRO A 185 -13.82 1.89 13.23
CA PRO A 185 -13.70 1.79 14.68
C PRO A 185 -14.47 0.59 15.26
N LYS A 186 -14.08 0.11 16.44
CA LYS A 186 -14.71 -1.06 17.08
C LYS A 186 -16.00 -0.72 17.83
N ASP A 187 -16.22 0.55 18.13
CA ASP A 187 -17.31 1.10 18.94
C ASP A 187 -18.47 1.65 18.11
N ILE A 188 -18.50 1.40 16.80
CA ILE A 188 -19.61 1.81 15.93
C ILE A 188 -20.91 1.14 16.41
N SER A 189 -21.96 1.94 16.62
CA SER A 189 -23.33 1.46 16.82
C SER A 189 -24.14 1.47 15.54
N ARG A 190 -23.96 2.48 14.69
CA ARG A 190 -24.68 2.62 13.42
C ARG A 190 -23.84 3.41 12.42
N ILE A 191 -23.86 3.02 11.15
CA ILE A 191 -23.22 3.77 10.06
C ILE A 191 -24.28 4.65 9.39
N VAL A 192 -23.97 5.92 9.20
CA VAL A 192 -24.80 6.86 8.41
C VAL A 192 -24.36 6.85 6.96
N GLU A 193 -23.06 6.96 6.74
CA GLU A 193 -22.45 6.95 5.42
C GLU A 193 -21.04 6.37 5.49
N GLU A 194 -20.69 5.55 4.50
CA GLU A 194 -19.34 5.05 4.33
C GLU A 194 -18.99 5.04 2.85
N VAL A 195 -17.92 5.76 2.52
CA VAL A 195 -17.46 5.93 1.14
C VAL A 195 -15.98 5.59 1.06
N PHE A 196 -15.63 4.71 0.14
CA PHE A 196 -14.25 4.41 -0.23
C PHE A 196 -14.01 4.79 -1.68
N GLU A 197 -13.02 5.64 -1.92
CA GLU A 197 -12.73 6.17 -3.25
C GLU A 197 -11.27 5.93 -3.63
N ILE A 198 -11.04 5.50 -4.85
CA ILE A 198 -9.73 5.56 -5.49
C ILE A 198 -9.80 6.66 -6.54
N THR A 199 -9.04 7.73 -6.33
CA THR A 199 -9.09 8.94 -7.16
C THR A 199 -8.12 8.91 -8.33
N ASP A 200 -6.99 8.21 -8.18
CA ASP A 200 -6.06 7.94 -9.27
C ASP A 200 -5.36 6.61 -8.98
N ARG A 201 -5.11 5.81 -10.03
CA ARG A 201 -4.32 4.58 -9.91
C ARG A 201 -3.64 4.26 -11.23
N SER A 202 -2.35 3.96 -11.14
CA SER A 202 -1.50 3.64 -12.28
C SER A 202 -0.56 2.50 -11.92
N VAL A 203 -0.28 1.63 -12.89
CA VAL A 203 0.83 0.67 -12.80
C VAL A 203 1.88 1.10 -13.79
N ILE A 204 3.08 1.35 -13.29
CA ILE A 204 4.24 1.81 -14.05
C ILE A 204 5.23 0.66 -14.14
N TYR A 205 5.43 0.16 -15.35
CA TYR A 205 6.42 -0.87 -15.66
C TYR A 205 7.74 -0.20 -16.01
N THR A 206 8.74 -0.41 -15.15
CA THR A 206 10.07 0.18 -15.29
C THR A 206 11.04 -0.82 -15.93
N PRO A 207 11.84 -0.44 -16.94
CA PRO A 207 12.78 -1.35 -17.57
C PRO A 207 13.94 -1.65 -16.62
N ARG A 208 14.32 -2.93 -16.57
CA ARG A 208 15.43 -3.47 -15.79
C ARG A 208 16.24 -4.42 -16.67
N PHE A 209 17.54 -4.48 -16.45
CA PHE A 209 18.43 -5.42 -17.12
C PHE A 209 19.00 -6.40 -16.10
N LYS A 210 18.78 -7.69 -16.32
CA LYS A 210 19.45 -8.79 -15.60
C LYS A 210 20.69 -9.20 -16.38
N LEU A 211 21.85 -9.10 -15.75
CA LEU A 211 23.11 -9.58 -16.30
C LEU A 211 23.53 -10.81 -15.52
N LEU A 212 23.65 -11.95 -16.20
CA LEU A 212 24.13 -13.19 -15.62
C LEU A 212 25.64 -13.32 -15.84
N PHE A 213 26.38 -13.53 -14.76
CA PHE A 213 27.81 -13.79 -14.79
C PHE A 213 28.10 -15.14 -14.16
N ARG A 214 29.12 -15.84 -14.67
CA ARG A 214 29.62 -17.10 -14.13
C ARG A 214 31.10 -16.99 -13.80
N ASN A 215 31.48 -17.45 -12.62
CA ASN A 215 32.87 -17.67 -12.28
C ASN A 215 33.35 -19.00 -12.88
N LEU A 216 34.31 -18.95 -13.79
CA LEU A 216 34.82 -20.12 -14.52
C LEU A 216 35.59 -21.10 -13.63
N LYS A 217 36.13 -20.65 -12.49
CA LYS A 217 36.86 -21.51 -11.55
C LYS A 217 35.92 -22.27 -10.62
N THR A 218 34.88 -21.60 -10.12
CA THR A 218 33.97 -22.18 -9.12
C THR A 218 32.67 -22.69 -9.71
N GLY A 219 32.32 -22.32 -10.93
CA GLY A 219 31.02 -22.56 -11.54
C GLY A 219 29.90 -21.69 -10.97
N GLU A 220 30.17 -20.84 -9.97
CA GLU A 220 29.17 -20.01 -9.30
C GLU A 220 28.59 -18.98 -10.27
N GLU A 221 27.26 -18.84 -10.28
CA GLU A 221 26.54 -17.84 -11.06
C GLU A 221 25.98 -16.74 -10.17
N LYS A 222 26.07 -15.49 -10.65
CA LYS A 222 25.50 -14.33 -9.97
C LYS A 222 24.81 -13.42 -10.96
N VAL A 223 23.69 -12.86 -10.51
CA VAL A 223 22.91 -11.88 -11.26
C VAL A 223 23.20 -10.48 -10.74
N MET A 224 23.41 -9.55 -11.67
CA MET A 224 23.39 -8.12 -11.40
C MET A 224 22.15 -7.52 -12.05
N VAL A 225 21.45 -6.65 -11.33
CA VAL A 225 20.33 -5.88 -11.88
C VAL A 225 20.78 -4.45 -12.07
N ILE A 226 20.56 -3.92 -13.28
CA ILE A 226 20.81 -2.52 -13.62
C ILE A 226 19.47 -1.88 -14.02
N ASP A 227 19.24 -0.69 -13.47
CA ASP A 227 18.10 0.17 -13.82
C ASP A 227 18.21 0.63 -15.28
N GLY A 228 17.20 0.31 -16.09
CA GLY A 228 17.16 0.63 -17.52
C GLY A 228 16.79 2.08 -17.85
N VAL A 229 16.55 2.92 -16.84
CA VAL A 229 16.35 4.37 -16.94
C VAL A 229 17.60 5.13 -16.47
N THR A 230 18.21 4.70 -15.36
CA THR A 230 19.30 5.45 -14.69
C THR A 230 20.69 4.87 -14.86
N SER A 231 20.83 3.66 -15.43
CA SER A 231 22.10 2.89 -15.49
C SER A 231 22.70 2.54 -14.13
N LYS A 232 21.98 2.75 -13.02
CA LYS A 232 22.48 2.43 -11.68
C LYS A 232 22.27 0.94 -11.38
N ARG A 233 23.23 0.35 -10.67
CA ARG A 233 23.06 -1.00 -10.10
C ARG A 233 22.07 -0.92 -8.94
N LEU A 234 21.12 -1.87 -8.91
CA LEU A 234 20.16 -2.08 -7.82
C LEU A 234 20.67 -3.13 -6.83
#